data_AF-A0A7J9FJM3-F1
#
_entry.id   AF-A0A7J9FJM3-F1
#
_cell.length_a   1.000
_cell.length_b   1.000
_cell.length_c   1.000
_cell.angle_alpha   90.00
_cell.angle_beta   90.00
_cell.angle_gamma   90.00
#
_symmetry.space_group_name_H-M   'P 1'
#
loop_
_entity.id
_entity.type
_entity.pdbx_description
1 polymer ?
#
loop_
_entity_poly.entity_id
_entity_poly.type
_entity_poly.pdbx_seq_one_letter_code
_entity_poly.pdbx_strand_id
1 'polypeptide(L)'
;MIQLGYHTVNIIGDTKTVITKCQCGSRDRSEIGAIICDIQSLKEFSQKVRFYFIPRSENVEAHRLGKRSLQKGEEQYLVGETSRAICDESELNRLDKSK
;
A
#
# COMPACT_ATOMS: atom_id res chain seq x y z
N MET A 1 25.40 1.21 3.99
CA MET A 1 23.95 0.88 3.95
C MET A 1 23.17 2.16 4.16
N ILE A 2 21.99 2.30 3.54
CA ILE A 2 21.05 3.39 3.85
C ILE A 2 20.06 2.85 4.88
N GLN A 3 20.15 3.33 6.11
CA GLN A 3 19.17 3.03 7.15
C GLN A 3 18.07 4.11 7.07
N LEU A 4 16.79 3.71 6.98
CA LEU A 4 15.68 4.61 6.63
C LEU A 4 15.35 5.72 7.66
N GLY A 5 16.11 5.85 8.76
CA GLY A 5 15.86 6.80 9.85
C GLY A 5 14.65 6.49 10.74
N TYR A 6 13.65 5.76 10.22
CA TYR A 6 12.43 5.45 10.95
C TYR A 6 12.60 4.32 11.99
N HIS A 7 12.43 4.67 13.28
CA HIS A 7 12.42 3.73 14.39
C HIS A 7 11.23 2.75 14.39
N THR A 8 10.16 3.06 13.66
CA THR A 8 9.00 2.18 13.47
C THR A 8 8.34 2.48 12.13
N VAL A 9 7.97 1.43 11.40
CA VAL A 9 7.29 1.50 10.10
C VAL A 9 6.00 0.67 10.17
N ASN A 10 4.85 1.32 9.94
CA ASN A 10 3.56 0.65 9.89
C ASN A 10 3.14 0.51 8.42
N ILE A 11 3.15 -0.72 7.91
CA ILE A 11 2.68 -1.06 6.57
C ILE A 11 1.20 -1.44 6.67
N ILE A 12 0.37 -0.80 5.84
CA ILE A 12 -1.09 -0.86 5.92
C ILE A 12 -1.62 -1.26 4.53
N GLY A 13 -2.63 -2.11 4.46
CA GLY A 13 -3.25 -2.48 3.18
C GLY A 13 -4.52 -3.33 3.29
N ASP A 14 -5.27 -3.42 2.19
CA ASP A 14 -6.58 -4.09 2.11
C ASP A 14 -6.55 -5.52 1.54
N THR A 15 -5.38 -6.01 1.11
CA THR A 15 -5.21 -7.42 0.70
C THR A 15 -4.86 -8.29 1.92
N LYS A 16 -5.87 -8.76 2.65
CA LYS A 16 -5.73 -9.59 3.87
C LYS A 16 -4.71 -10.72 3.72
N THR A 17 -4.74 -11.45 2.61
CA THR A 17 -3.81 -12.56 2.32
C THR A 17 -2.35 -12.11 2.29
N VAL A 18 -2.04 -10.96 1.68
CA VAL A 18 -0.68 -10.41 1.62
C VAL A 18 -0.24 -9.93 3.00
N ILE A 19 -1.10 -9.24 3.73
CA ILE A 19 -0.83 -8.81 5.11
C ILE A 19 -0.48 -10.03 6.00
N THR A 20 -1.27 -11.10 5.96
CA THR A 20 -1.00 -12.30 6.76
C THR A 20 0.28 -13.03 6.33
N LYS A 21 0.62 -13.07 5.03
CA LYS A 21 1.91 -13.59 4.54
C LYS A 21 3.10 -12.78 5.07
N CYS A 22 3.01 -11.45 5.02
CA CYS A 22 4.04 -10.55 5.57
C CYS A 22 4.14 -10.61 7.10
N GLN A 23 3.03 -10.88 7.82
CA GLN A 23 3.03 -11.12 9.27
C GLN A 23 3.68 -12.46 9.63
N CYS A 24 3.58 -13.47 8.76
CA CYS A 24 4.19 -14.78 8.99
C CYS A 24 5.72 -14.71 9.07
N GLY A 25 6.32 -15.68 9.75
CA GLY A 25 7.76 -15.91 9.82
C GLY A 25 8.23 -17.15 9.07
N SER A 26 7.33 -17.90 8.42
CA SER A 26 7.70 -19.01 7.55
C SER A 26 7.86 -18.56 6.10
N ARG A 27 8.73 -19.27 5.36
CA ARG A 27 8.98 -19.04 3.93
C ARG A 27 7.72 -19.31 3.12
N ASP A 28 7.23 -18.29 2.44
CA ASP A 28 6.08 -18.39 1.55
C ASP A 28 6.41 -19.26 0.30
N ARG A 29 5.40 -19.99 -0.19
CA ARG A 29 5.51 -20.94 -1.33
C ARG A 29 4.59 -20.60 -2.51
N SER A 30 3.97 -19.43 -2.52
CA SER A 30 3.17 -18.95 -3.65
C SER A 30 4.02 -18.21 -4.68
N GLU A 31 3.41 -17.83 -5.81
CA GLU A 31 4.05 -17.08 -6.90
C GLU A 31 4.65 -15.75 -6.42
N ILE A 32 4.00 -15.06 -5.47
CA ILE A 32 4.52 -13.83 -4.84
C ILE A 32 5.54 -14.11 -3.72
N GLY A 33 5.95 -15.36 -3.51
CA GLY A 33 6.72 -15.79 -2.36
C GLY A 33 8.10 -15.12 -2.23
N ALA A 34 8.73 -14.77 -3.35
CA ALA A 34 9.97 -13.97 -3.36
C ALA A 34 9.75 -12.58 -2.74
N ILE A 35 8.72 -11.86 -3.22
CA ILE A 35 8.34 -10.53 -2.72
C ILE A 35 8.03 -10.57 -1.22
N ILE A 36 7.34 -11.63 -0.76
CA ILE A 36 7.09 -11.84 0.67
C ILE A 36 8.40 -12.05 1.46
N CYS A 37 9.34 -12.84 0.94
CA CYS A 37 10.65 -13.05 1.59
C CYS A 37 11.49 -11.76 1.65
N ASP A 38 11.47 -10.93 0.61
CA ASP A 38 12.19 -9.66 0.58
C ASP A 38 11.61 -8.69 1.63
N ILE A 39 10.28 -8.58 1.69
CA ILE A 39 9.56 -7.79 2.70
C ILE A 39 9.79 -8.32 4.12
N GLN A 40 9.94 -9.64 4.30
CA GLN A 40 10.30 -10.25 5.58
C GLN A 40 11.75 -9.92 5.97
N SER A 41 12.70 -10.00 5.04
CA SER A 41 14.12 -9.65 5.26
C SER A 41 14.31 -8.16 5.61
N LEU A 42 13.52 -7.27 4.99
CA LEU A 42 13.52 -5.84 5.34
C LEU A 42 13.12 -5.56 6.80
N LYS A 43 12.46 -6.48 7.49
CA LYS A 43 12.20 -6.35 8.94
C LYS A 43 13.51 -6.33 9.74
N GLU A 44 14.51 -7.15 9.36
CA GLU A 44 15.75 -7.36 10.12
C GLU A 44 16.62 -6.10 10.20
N PHE A 45 16.53 -5.24 9.17
CA PHE A 45 17.21 -3.94 9.11
C PHE A 45 16.43 -2.79 9.77
N SER A 46 15.24 -3.10 10.32
CA SER A 46 14.35 -2.13 10.98
C SER A 46 14.30 -2.39 12.49
N GLN A 47 14.14 -1.33 13.29
CA GLN A 47 13.86 -1.53 14.72
C GLN A 47 12.44 -2.05 14.98
N LYS A 48 11.48 -1.80 14.06
CA LYS A 48 10.08 -2.22 14.20
C LYS A 48 9.26 -2.05 12.91
N VAL A 49 9.17 -3.08 12.07
CA VAL A 49 8.15 -3.14 11.01
C VAL A 49 6.90 -3.86 11.52
N ARG A 50 5.71 -3.31 11.23
CA ARG A 50 4.40 -3.89 11.54
C ARG A 50 3.50 -3.89 10.32
N PHE A 51 2.60 -4.88 10.23
CA PHE A 51 1.66 -5.04 9.12
C PHE A 51 0.22 -5.03 9.64
N TYR A 52 -0.63 -4.20 9.04
CA TYR A 52 -2.03 -4.03 9.41
C TYR A 52 -2.96 -4.22 8.21
N PHE A 53 -4.02 -5.00 8.40
CA PHE A 53 -5.12 -5.09 7.45
C PHE A 53 -6.16 -4.02 7.79
N ILE A 54 -6.60 -3.28 6.77
CA ILE A 54 -7.74 -2.35 6.86
C ILE A 54 -8.74 -2.61 5.72
N PRO A 55 -10.02 -2.26 5.88
CA PRO A 55 -10.98 -2.27 4.79
C PRO A 55 -10.55 -1.44 3.56
N ARG A 56 -11.01 -1.85 2.37
CA ARG A 56 -10.78 -1.14 1.11
C ARG A 56 -11.42 0.25 1.05
N SER A 57 -12.39 0.53 1.93
CA SER A 57 -12.99 1.84 2.18
C SER A 57 -12.10 2.79 3.00
N GLU A 58 -11.06 2.27 3.66
CA GLU A 58 -10.08 3.06 4.42
C GLU A 58 -8.76 3.19 3.63
N ASN A 59 -8.40 2.18 2.82
CA ASN A 59 -7.19 2.19 1.99
C ASN A 59 -7.35 2.97 0.66
N VAL A 60 -8.18 4.03 0.64
CA VAL A 60 -8.66 4.68 -0.59
C VAL A 60 -7.51 5.19 -1.46
N GLU A 61 -6.52 5.87 -0.89
CA GLU A 61 -5.44 6.50 -1.66
C GLU A 61 -4.47 5.50 -2.28
N ALA A 62 -3.98 4.52 -1.53
CA ALA A 62 -3.14 3.46 -2.09
C ALA A 62 -3.89 2.67 -3.18
N HIS A 63 -5.20 2.47 -3.01
CA HIS A 63 -6.03 1.81 -4.01
C HIS A 63 -6.30 2.68 -5.26
N ARG A 64 -6.43 4.01 -5.09
CA ARG A 64 -6.55 5.00 -6.17
C ARG A 64 -5.27 5.06 -7.01
N LEU A 65 -4.11 5.11 -6.34
CA LEU A 65 -2.79 5.10 -6.96
C LEU A 65 -2.56 3.80 -7.72
N GLY A 66 -2.70 2.64 -7.08
CA GLY A 66 -2.48 1.35 -7.75
C GLY A 66 -3.38 1.14 -8.97
N LYS A 67 -4.62 1.66 -8.96
CA LYS A 67 -5.50 1.65 -10.14
C LYS A 67 -5.00 2.59 -11.25
N ARG A 68 -4.50 3.79 -10.93
CA ARG A 68 -3.92 4.72 -11.91
C ARG A 68 -2.62 4.18 -12.52
N SER A 69 -1.73 3.60 -11.70
CA SER A 69 -0.50 2.94 -12.16
C SER A 69 -0.81 1.81 -13.16
N LEU A 70 -1.74 0.92 -12.80
CA LEU A 70 -2.16 -0.19 -13.67
C LEU A 70 -2.80 0.29 -14.98
N GLN A 71 -3.53 1.41 -14.96
CA GLN A 71 -4.15 1.99 -16.16
C GLN A 71 -3.15 2.69 -17.09
N LYS A 72 -2.01 3.13 -16.58
CA LYS A 72 -1.01 3.88 -17.35
C LYS A 72 0.25 3.08 -17.72
N GLY A 73 0.60 2.04 -16.97
CA GLY A 73 1.92 1.42 -17.02
C GLY A 73 3.03 2.25 -16.36
N GLU A 74 2.66 3.23 -15.52
CA GLU A 74 3.58 4.12 -14.79
C GLU A 74 3.64 3.72 -13.30
N GLU A 75 4.83 3.71 -12.71
CA GLU A 75 4.98 3.67 -11.24
C GLU A 75 4.55 5.02 -10.64
N GLN A 76 3.69 5.00 -9.62
CA GLN A 76 3.19 6.21 -8.96
C GLN A 76 3.21 6.04 -7.44
N TYR A 77 3.75 7.03 -6.75
CA TYR A 77 3.94 7.06 -5.31
C TYR A 77 3.40 8.36 -4.73
N LEU A 78 2.83 8.29 -3.52
CA LEU A 78 2.51 9.46 -2.71
C LEU A 78 3.66 9.74 -1.75
N VAL A 79 4.10 10.99 -1.67
CA VAL A 79 5.15 11.46 -0.76
C VAL A 79 4.59 12.59 0.08
N GLY A 80 4.72 12.49 1.41
CA GLY A 80 4.04 13.38 2.36
C GLY A 80 2.59 12.98 2.65
N GLU A 81 1.86 13.84 3.35
CA GLU A 81 0.46 13.60 3.73
C GLU A 81 -0.50 14.18 2.69
N THR A 82 -1.50 13.40 2.27
CA THR A 82 -2.70 13.94 1.63
C THR A 82 -3.54 14.69 2.65
N SER A 83 -3.63 16.01 2.53
CA SER A 83 -4.72 16.78 3.15
C SER A 83 -6.07 16.18 2.73
N ARG A 84 -7.00 16.02 3.68
CA ARG A 84 -8.32 15.39 3.45
C ARG A 84 -9.25 16.19 2.52
N ALA A 85 -8.81 17.36 2.04
CA ALA A 85 -9.57 18.27 1.18
C ALA A 85 -9.49 17.96 -0.33
N ILE A 86 -9.37 16.67 -0.71
CA ILE A 86 -9.53 16.22 -2.12
C ILE A 86 -10.56 15.09 -2.21
N CYS A 87 -11.72 15.33 -1.61
CA CYS A 87 -12.98 14.82 -2.15
C CYS A 87 -13.44 15.75 -3.30
N ASP A 88 -14.43 15.29 -4.07
CA ASP A 88 -15.34 16.12 -4.89
C ASP A 88 -14.87 16.72 -6.23
N GLU A 89 -13.73 16.32 -6.80
CA GLU A 89 -13.51 16.49 -8.27
C GLU A 89 -13.94 15.28 -9.11
N SER A 90 -13.80 14.04 -8.62
CA SER A 90 -14.08 12.84 -9.43
C SER A 90 -15.58 12.54 -9.58
N GLU A 91 -16.40 12.84 -8.58
CA GLU A 91 -17.84 12.57 -8.63
C GLU A 91 -18.63 13.68 -9.35
N LEU A 92 -18.15 14.93 -9.34
CA LEU A 92 -18.76 16.02 -10.13
C LEU A 92 -18.74 15.68 -11.63
N ASN A 93 -17.61 15.14 -12.11
CA ASN A 93 -17.41 14.66 -13.48
C ASN A 93 -18.27 13.45 -13.88
N ARG A 94 -19.06 12.88 -12.96
CA ARG A 94 -20.04 11.80 -13.24
C ARG A 94 -21.47 12.31 -13.38
N LEU A 95 -21.79 13.49 -12.84
CA LEU A 95 -23.11 14.12 -12.94
C LEU A 95 -23.26 14.97 -14.21
N ASP A 96 -22.17 15.53 -14.73
CA ASP A 96 -22.18 16.39 -15.93
C ASP A 96 -22.47 15.62 -17.24
N LYS A 97 -22.24 14.31 -17.27
CA LYS A 97 -22.43 13.46 -18.48
C LYS A 97 -23.86 12.91 -18.64
N SER A 98 -24.87 13.63 -18.17
CA SER A 98 -26.27 13.18 -18.15
C SER A 98 -27.27 14.25 -18.62
N LYS A 99 -26.87 15.06 -19.60
CA LYS A 99 -27.73 15.98 -20.37
C LYS A 99 -27.48 15.81 -21.87
#